data_AF-A0A1L9B5X6-F1
#
_entry.id   AF-A0A1L9B5X6-F1
#
_cell.length_a   1.000
_cell.length_b   1.000
_cell.length_c   1.000
_cell.angle_alpha   90.00
_cell.angle_beta   90.00
_cell.angle_gamma   90.00
#
_symmetry.space_group_name_H-M   'P 1'
#
loop_
_entity.id
_entity.type
_entity.pdbx_description
1 polymer ?
#
loop_
_entity_poly.entity_id
_entity_poly.type
_entity_poly.pdbx_seq_one_letter_code
_entity_poly.pdbx_strand_id
1 'polypeptide(L)'
;MKHDSGPPAPSSPPARPARRGRWFLLLIPLVVGGGGLLLCMRMPAPDPDSPETSGPGVSSSSPDRASPRARVPGAPSASAPVAPAASALSPEEAEREAQRQLWTARLERARFSLESYRQSTRYPHESRPIEEHPDRVYPASPSRKQPLGKKGGDISLRLEQEKVFVVGEESVRFFVGCENAHTGQPLPCEVHSATASEAPYLEQAARLGAVPLEFNDSGRLGDKVAGDGTWTTSFQPFRQGFALFEGTLRVGFSVRAAGNAEGSSFFDIQFTPAPPATFTGKVREVVEQGSLRLYAGLQVRKPGRYVFAARVDDEAGVPLAYLDFNEELEAGAREVRFSLFGLLLHDKKPDFPLRLRDVEGFLLRERGDPDRELVKTLAGVVHTTGEYPLERFASDEWTSEERQRYLDEFSRDVAEAQAHLDELAGKGPP
;
A
#
# COMPACT_ATOMS: atom_id res chain seq x y z
N MET A 1 13.27 -26.97 -81.08
CA MET A 1 12.48 -25.77 -81.48
C MET A 1 12.25 -24.93 -80.22
N LYS A 2 12.41 -23.60 -80.17
CA LYS A 2 11.71 -22.52 -80.91
C LYS A 2 10.19 -22.58 -80.68
N HIS A 3 9.48 -21.57 -80.15
CA HIS A 3 9.82 -20.22 -79.64
C HIS A 3 9.23 -20.05 -78.20
N ASP A 4 9.66 -19.18 -77.27
CA ASP A 4 10.23 -17.82 -77.30
C ASP A 4 9.17 -16.68 -77.42
N SER A 5 8.78 -16.09 -76.27
CA SER A 5 8.50 -14.65 -76.08
C SER A 5 8.03 -14.32 -74.64
N GLY A 6 8.29 -13.09 -74.20
CA GLY A 6 7.79 -12.42 -72.97
C GLY A 6 7.87 -10.89 -73.18
N PRO A 7 7.91 -10.03 -72.14
CA PRO A 7 7.70 -10.25 -70.70
C PRO A 7 6.28 -9.76 -70.28
N PRO A 8 5.95 -8.56 -69.71
CA PRO A 8 6.71 -7.46 -69.09
C PRO A 8 6.40 -7.17 -67.60
N ALA A 9 7.23 -6.31 -66.99
CA ALA A 9 7.00 -5.49 -65.79
C ALA A 9 7.55 -4.06 -66.10
N PRO A 10 7.43 -2.98 -65.28
CA PRO A 10 7.02 -2.90 -63.87
C PRO A 10 6.11 -1.67 -63.52
N SER A 11 5.85 -1.45 -62.22
CA SER A 11 5.75 -0.07 -61.67
C SER A 11 6.01 -0.03 -60.15
N SER A 12 6.86 0.88 -59.69
CA SER A 12 7.14 1.14 -58.27
C SER A 12 6.42 2.41 -57.80
N PRO A 13 5.89 2.47 -56.56
CA PRO A 13 5.30 3.69 -56.02
C PRO A 13 6.37 4.76 -55.74
N PRO A 14 6.07 6.05 -55.91
CA PRO A 14 7.06 7.13 -55.82
C PRO A 14 7.45 7.49 -54.38
N ALA A 15 8.74 7.76 -54.17
CA ALA A 15 9.24 8.33 -52.93
C ALA A 15 8.69 9.76 -52.71
N ARG A 16 8.29 10.07 -51.46
CA ARG A 16 7.88 11.43 -51.07
C ARG A 16 9.08 12.21 -50.49
N PRO A 17 9.18 13.53 -50.73
CA PRO A 17 10.40 14.30 -50.45
C PRO A 17 10.59 14.63 -48.96
N ALA A 18 11.85 14.68 -48.54
CA ALA A 18 12.24 15.09 -47.19
C ALA A 18 11.98 16.60 -46.96
N ARG A 19 11.04 16.94 -46.08
CA ARG A 19 10.72 18.34 -45.74
C ARG A 19 11.59 18.82 -44.56
N ARG A 20 12.76 19.40 -44.87
CA ARG A 20 13.63 20.09 -43.89
C ARG A 20 12.89 21.28 -43.23
N GLY A 21 12.28 21.05 -42.07
CA GLY A 21 11.77 22.12 -41.21
C GLY A 21 12.88 22.67 -40.30
N ARG A 22 13.54 23.75 -40.71
CA ARG A 22 14.35 24.56 -39.79
C ARG A 22 13.41 25.30 -38.84
N TRP A 23 13.52 25.04 -37.53
CA TRP A 23 13.14 26.01 -36.50
C TRP A 23 14.39 26.43 -35.74
N PHE A 24 14.47 27.73 -35.41
CA PHE A 24 15.66 28.34 -34.83
C PHE A 24 15.70 28.20 -33.31
N LEU A 25 16.92 28.16 -32.78
CA LEU A 25 17.20 28.40 -31.36
C LEU A 25 16.73 29.80 -30.96
N LEU A 26 16.06 29.90 -29.81
CA LEU A 26 16.07 31.11 -28.98
C LEU A 26 16.22 30.71 -27.51
N LEU A 27 17.47 30.62 -27.08
CA LEU A 27 17.84 30.62 -25.66
C LEU A 27 18.02 32.08 -25.24
N ILE A 28 17.25 32.53 -24.24
CA ILE A 28 17.57 33.73 -23.45
C ILE A 28 17.33 33.35 -21.97
N PRO A 29 18.37 33.32 -21.13
CA PRO A 29 18.19 33.20 -19.68
C PRO A 29 17.79 34.56 -19.08
N LEU A 30 16.98 34.56 -18.03
CA LEU A 30 16.74 35.76 -17.23
C LEU A 30 16.84 35.43 -15.74
N VAL A 31 18.04 35.62 -15.21
CA VAL A 31 18.32 35.60 -13.77
C VAL A 31 18.12 37.02 -13.23
N VAL A 32 17.05 37.22 -12.48
CA VAL A 32 16.89 38.32 -11.52
C VAL A 32 16.28 37.71 -10.26
N GLY A 33 16.88 37.96 -9.11
CA GLY A 33 16.39 37.47 -7.82
C GLY A 33 16.30 38.58 -6.78
N GLY A 34 15.76 38.24 -5.61
CA GLY A 34 15.68 39.12 -4.45
C GLY A 34 14.41 39.99 -4.38
N GLY A 35 13.91 40.18 -3.15
CA GLY A 35 12.74 41.01 -2.85
C GLY A 35 11.49 40.20 -2.46
N GLY A 36 11.38 39.86 -1.17
CA GLY A 36 10.13 39.36 -0.61
C GLY A 36 9.16 40.50 -0.27
N LEU A 37 7.87 40.19 -0.18
CA LEU A 37 6.86 41.09 0.37
C LEU A 37 5.83 40.30 1.18
N LEU A 38 5.46 40.79 2.37
CA LEU A 38 4.37 40.21 3.14
C LEU A 38 3.03 40.54 2.47
N LEU A 39 2.12 39.58 2.42
CA LEU A 39 0.71 39.82 2.09
C LEU A 39 -0.19 39.20 3.17
N CYS A 40 -0.56 40.02 4.15
CA CYS A 40 -1.54 39.66 5.17
C CYS A 40 -2.93 39.59 4.54
N MET A 41 -3.54 38.40 4.51
CA MET A 41 -4.96 38.23 4.19
C MET A 41 -5.73 37.82 5.44
N ARG A 42 -6.82 38.54 5.72
CA ARG A 42 -7.70 38.33 6.88
C ARG A 42 -8.41 36.98 6.80
N MET A 43 -8.50 36.26 7.90
CA MET A 43 -9.61 35.34 8.13
C MET A 43 -10.83 36.12 8.63
N PRO A 44 -12.06 35.78 8.21
CA PRO A 44 -13.28 36.37 8.75
C PRO A 44 -13.61 35.80 10.15
N ALA A 45 -14.26 36.59 10.98
CA ALA A 45 -14.88 36.12 12.22
C ALA A 45 -16.31 35.60 11.95
N PRO A 46 -16.81 34.61 12.72
CA PRO A 46 -18.22 34.22 12.69
C PRO A 46 -19.07 35.15 13.57
N ASP A 47 -20.22 35.60 13.06
CA ASP A 47 -21.24 36.29 13.85
C ASP A 47 -22.14 35.28 14.62
N PRO A 48 -22.77 35.69 15.74
CA PRO A 48 -23.61 34.84 16.58
C PRO A 48 -25.10 34.81 16.16
N ASP A 49 -25.89 34.04 16.93
CA ASP A 49 -27.35 33.87 16.88
C ASP A 49 -27.96 33.15 15.66
N SER A 50 -28.98 32.29 15.75
CA SER A 50 -29.67 31.53 16.83
C SER A 50 -30.82 30.71 16.16
N PRO A 51 -31.59 29.78 16.79
CA PRO A 51 -31.42 29.06 18.06
C PRO A 51 -31.66 27.51 17.97
N GLU A 52 -31.62 26.88 19.15
CA GLU A 52 -32.01 25.53 19.62
C GLU A 52 -33.07 24.67 18.87
N THR A 53 -32.93 23.33 18.95
CA THR A 53 -33.90 22.43 19.68
C THR A 53 -33.36 20.99 19.91
N SER A 54 -33.04 20.71 21.17
CA SER A 54 -33.10 19.45 21.97
C SER A 54 -33.24 18.04 21.37
N GLY A 55 -32.41 17.12 21.89
CA GLY A 55 -32.62 15.65 21.93
C GLY A 55 -31.93 15.01 23.18
N PRO A 56 -32.40 13.84 23.70
CA PRO A 56 -31.96 13.26 24.98
C PRO A 56 -30.65 12.44 24.88
N GLY A 57 -29.98 12.03 25.97
CA GLY A 57 -30.26 12.18 27.41
C GLY A 57 -30.25 10.83 28.19
N VAL A 58 -29.97 10.87 29.51
CA VAL A 58 -29.98 9.75 30.49
C VAL A 58 -28.72 8.83 30.50
N SER A 59 -28.13 8.37 31.63
CA SER A 59 -27.96 8.90 33.01
C SER A 59 -27.03 8.00 33.86
N SER A 60 -26.22 8.62 34.73
CA SER A 60 -25.83 8.16 36.09
C SER A 60 -25.07 6.81 36.26
N SER A 61 -24.51 6.45 37.43
CA SER A 61 -24.54 7.07 38.77
C SER A 61 -23.23 6.87 39.57
N SER A 62 -22.96 7.81 40.48
CA SER A 62 -22.07 7.63 41.64
C SER A 62 -22.92 7.44 42.91
N PRO A 63 -22.44 6.74 43.95
CA PRO A 63 -22.95 6.86 45.31
C PRO A 63 -22.20 7.96 46.09
N ASP A 64 -22.93 8.79 46.82
CA ASP A 64 -22.40 9.79 47.75
C ASP A 64 -23.14 9.69 49.10
N ARG A 65 -22.48 9.95 50.22
CA ARG A 65 -23.11 10.07 51.53
C ARG A 65 -22.26 10.87 52.53
N ALA A 66 -22.85 11.92 53.09
CA ALA A 66 -22.12 12.99 53.77
C ALA A 66 -22.29 13.06 55.31
N SER A 67 -21.31 13.71 55.96
CA SER A 67 -21.42 14.45 57.25
C SER A 67 -21.62 13.62 58.54
N PRO A 68 -21.37 14.16 59.78
CA PRO A 68 -21.29 15.58 60.16
C PRO A 68 -20.12 16.00 61.12
N ARG A 69 -20.32 17.12 61.84
CA ARG A 69 -19.37 18.03 62.52
C ARG A 69 -18.74 17.59 63.88
N ALA A 70 -17.48 18.02 64.06
CA ALA A 70 -16.87 18.76 65.18
C ALA A 70 -16.61 18.15 66.59
N ARG A 71 -15.32 18.20 67.01
CA ARG A 71 -14.86 18.76 68.30
C ARG A 71 -13.35 19.06 68.34
N VAL A 72 -12.94 19.91 69.29
CA VAL A 72 -11.57 20.40 69.63
C VAL A 72 -11.61 20.72 71.16
N PRO A 73 -10.52 20.69 71.98
CA PRO A 73 -9.10 20.37 71.72
C PRO A 73 -8.55 19.17 72.54
N GLY A 74 -7.26 18.84 72.36
CA GLY A 74 -6.48 18.00 73.28
C GLY A 74 -5.08 17.65 72.73
N ALA A 75 -4.01 18.08 73.39
CA ALA A 75 -2.62 17.69 73.09
C ALA A 75 -2.17 16.53 74.02
N PRO A 76 -1.08 15.78 73.75
CA PRO A 76 0.29 16.34 73.64
C PRO A 76 1.11 15.85 72.43
N SER A 77 2.28 16.44 72.25
CA SER A 77 3.27 16.07 71.23
C SER A 77 3.91 14.70 71.46
N ALA A 78 4.15 13.97 70.37
CA ALA A 78 5.17 12.92 70.29
C ALA A 78 6.08 13.23 69.08
N SER A 79 7.40 13.15 69.27
CA SER A 79 8.37 13.67 68.31
C SER A 79 8.51 12.77 67.07
N ALA A 80 8.18 13.31 65.89
CA ALA A 80 8.63 12.74 64.61
C ALA A 80 10.10 13.16 64.34
N PRO A 81 10.93 12.31 63.72
CA PRO A 81 12.33 12.62 63.46
C PRO A 81 12.48 13.75 62.43
N VAL A 82 13.57 14.52 62.55
CA VAL A 82 13.96 15.51 61.55
C VAL A 82 14.32 14.79 60.26
N ALA A 83 13.46 14.88 59.25
CA ALA A 83 13.88 14.64 57.87
C ALA A 83 14.94 15.71 57.52
N PRO A 84 16.10 15.34 56.94
CA PRO A 84 17.04 16.33 56.45
C PRO A 84 16.31 17.19 55.40
N ALA A 85 16.35 18.51 55.57
CA ALA A 85 15.79 19.41 54.58
C ALA A 85 16.55 19.18 53.27
N ALA A 86 15.83 18.75 52.22
CA ALA A 86 16.38 18.77 50.89
C ALA A 86 16.70 20.24 50.57
N SER A 87 17.98 20.56 50.44
CA SER A 87 18.44 21.91 50.14
C SER A 87 17.75 22.39 48.87
N ALA A 88 16.87 23.38 49.01
CA ALA A 88 16.25 24.01 47.85
C ALA A 88 17.38 24.64 47.02
N LEU A 89 17.54 24.16 45.78
CA LEU A 89 18.49 24.68 44.82
C LEU A 89 18.32 26.20 44.71
N SER A 90 19.43 26.93 44.59
CA SER A 90 19.34 28.35 44.25
C SER A 90 18.65 28.53 42.89
N PRO A 91 18.01 29.68 42.60
CA PRO A 91 17.35 29.91 41.32
C PRO A 91 18.27 29.64 40.12
N GLU A 92 19.54 30.03 40.21
CA GLU A 92 20.55 29.79 39.17
C GLU A 92 20.88 28.30 38.96
N GLU A 93 20.87 27.49 40.03
CA GLU A 93 21.06 26.04 39.94
C GLU A 93 19.82 25.35 39.37
N ALA A 94 18.62 25.78 39.76
CA ALA A 94 17.36 25.28 39.22
C ALA A 94 17.21 25.62 37.72
N GLU A 95 17.57 26.82 37.30
CA GLU A 95 17.62 27.21 35.88
C GLU A 95 18.67 26.39 35.12
N ARG A 96 19.87 26.19 35.68
CA ARG A 96 20.92 25.34 35.10
C ARG A 96 20.50 23.86 35.01
N GLU A 97 19.66 23.37 35.92
CA GLU A 97 19.08 22.03 35.84
C GLU A 97 17.99 21.92 34.78
N ALA A 98 17.05 22.87 34.73
CA ALA A 98 16.03 22.92 33.69
C ALA A 98 16.67 23.02 32.28
N GLN A 99 17.72 23.83 32.13
CA GLN A 99 18.44 23.97 30.88
C GLN A 99 19.21 22.69 30.50
N ARG A 100 19.87 22.02 31.46
CA ARG A 100 20.49 20.70 31.22
C ARG A 100 19.46 19.65 30.81
N GLN A 101 18.34 19.52 31.52
CA GLN A 101 17.26 18.58 31.19
C GLN A 101 16.70 18.82 29.78
N LEU A 102 16.47 20.09 29.41
CA LEU A 102 15.99 20.48 28.09
C LEU A 102 16.98 20.12 26.96
N TRP A 103 18.29 20.31 27.17
CA TRP A 103 19.29 19.91 26.17
C TRP A 103 19.53 18.39 26.12
N THR A 104 19.42 17.67 27.24
CA THR A 104 19.41 16.19 27.24
C THR A 104 18.27 15.65 26.39
N ALA A 105 17.04 16.14 26.60
CA ALA A 105 15.87 15.72 25.82
C ALA A 105 15.95 16.13 24.32
N ARG A 106 16.71 17.19 23.99
CA ARG A 106 17.04 17.55 22.60
C ARG A 106 18.05 16.58 21.99
N LEU A 107 19.13 16.26 22.71
CA LEU A 107 20.18 15.33 22.26
C LEU A 107 19.63 13.91 22.07
N GLU A 108 18.80 13.42 22.99
CA GLU A 108 18.10 12.14 22.86
C GLU A 108 17.24 12.09 21.59
N ARG A 109 16.47 13.16 21.33
CA ARG A 109 15.65 13.27 20.10
C ARG A 109 16.51 13.33 18.84
N ALA A 110 17.58 14.12 18.83
CA ALA A 110 18.47 14.25 17.69
C ALA A 110 19.16 12.91 17.34
N ARG A 111 19.63 12.19 18.37
CA ARG A 111 20.18 10.83 18.23
C ARG A 111 19.13 9.84 17.70
N PHE A 112 17.91 9.89 18.22
CA PHE A 112 16.79 9.07 17.74
C PHE A 112 16.45 9.34 16.27
N SER A 113 16.41 10.62 15.85
CA SER A 113 16.19 11.01 14.45
C SER A 113 17.31 10.50 13.54
N LEU A 114 18.58 10.73 13.90
CA LEU A 114 19.73 10.29 13.13
C LEU A 114 19.74 8.76 12.93
N GLU A 115 19.56 7.99 14.00
CA GLU A 115 19.59 6.53 13.94
C GLU A 115 18.36 5.97 13.19
N SER A 116 17.16 6.50 13.45
CA SER A 116 15.95 6.10 12.73
C SER A 116 16.05 6.39 11.23
N TYR A 117 16.64 7.54 10.85
CA TYR A 117 16.90 7.86 9.45
C TYR A 117 17.95 6.94 8.84
N ARG A 118 19.07 6.68 9.54
CA ARG A 118 20.12 5.78 9.06
C ARG A 118 19.59 4.37 8.77
N GLN A 119 18.85 3.80 9.71
CA GLN A 119 18.30 2.45 9.59
C GLN A 119 17.23 2.37 8.49
N SER A 120 16.26 3.29 8.47
CA SER A 120 15.22 3.31 7.43
C SER A 120 15.79 3.51 6.02
N THR A 121 16.93 4.19 5.87
CA THR A 121 17.63 4.41 4.59
C THR A 121 18.80 3.45 4.31
N ARG A 122 18.95 2.36 5.09
CA ARG A 122 20.02 1.34 4.89
C ARG A 122 19.98 0.71 3.48
N TYR A 123 18.76 0.53 2.96
CA TYR A 123 18.48 -0.07 1.65
C TYR A 123 17.77 0.95 0.73
N PRO A 124 17.89 0.84 -0.61
CA PRO A 124 17.16 1.70 -1.54
C PRO A 124 15.65 1.42 -1.47
N HIS A 125 14.83 2.38 -1.91
CA HIS A 125 13.36 2.24 -1.82
C HIS A 125 12.81 1.11 -2.71
N GLU A 126 13.51 0.78 -3.81
CA GLU A 126 13.16 -0.31 -4.73
C GLU A 126 13.46 -1.72 -4.20
N SER A 127 14.08 -1.85 -3.01
CA SER A 127 14.55 -3.13 -2.44
C SER A 127 14.45 -3.17 -0.92
N ARG A 128 13.27 -3.48 -0.39
CA ARG A 128 13.03 -3.52 1.06
C ARG A 128 13.05 -4.94 1.62
N PRO A 129 13.51 -5.16 2.87
CA PRO A 129 13.20 -6.37 3.62
C PRO A 129 11.69 -6.61 3.65
N ILE A 130 11.24 -7.83 3.40
CA ILE A 130 9.81 -8.13 3.35
C ILE A 130 9.12 -7.95 4.72
N GLU A 131 9.86 -8.02 5.83
CA GLU A 131 9.31 -7.86 7.18
C GLU A 131 8.96 -6.41 7.53
N GLU A 132 9.41 -5.44 6.72
CA GLU A 132 8.91 -4.05 6.74
C GLU A 132 7.51 -3.93 6.11
N HIS A 133 7.08 -4.96 5.37
CA HIS A 133 5.84 -5.01 4.60
C HIS A 133 5.03 -6.30 4.88
N PRO A 134 4.64 -6.58 6.14
CA PRO A 134 3.95 -7.81 6.52
C PRO A 134 2.58 -7.99 5.82
N ASP A 135 1.95 -6.88 5.40
CA ASP A 135 0.72 -6.87 4.59
C ASP A 135 0.95 -7.24 3.11
N ARG A 136 2.20 -7.22 2.63
CA ARG A 136 2.58 -7.48 1.23
C ARG A 136 3.21 -8.84 0.98
N VAL A 137 3.48 -9.63 2.04
CA VAL A 137 4.07 -10.97 1.93
C VAL A 137 3.35 -11.85 0.91
N TYR A 138 2.01 -11.74 0.83
CA TYR A 138 1.16 -12.48 -0.10
C TYR A 138 0.22 -11.53 -0.86
N PRO A 139 -0.26 -11.90 -2.06
CA PRO A 139 -1.34 -11.18 -2.74
C PRO A 139 -2.61 -11.11 -1.89
N ALA A 140 -3.28 -9.95 -1.91
CA ALA A 140 -4.50 -9.72 -1.14
C ALA A 140 -5.63 -10.67 -1.58
N SER A 141 -6.02 -11.58 -0.68
CA SER A 141 -7.17 -12.50 -0.82
C SER A 141 -8.29 -12.01 0.10
N PRO A 142 -9.25 -11.20 -0.37
CA PRO A 142 -10.16 -10.50 0.53
C PRO A 142 -11.21 -11.44 1.14
N SER A 143 -11.14 -11.60 2.45
CA SER A 143 -12.17 -12.23 3.28
C SER A 143 -12.83 -11.20 4.19
N ARG A 144 -14.15 -11.26 4.38
CA ARG A 144 -14.87 -10.43 5.36
C ARG A 144 -16.07 -11.15 5.96
N LYS A 145 -16.47 -10.70 7.15
CA LYS A 145 -17.63 -11.18 7.90
C LYS A 145 -18.59 -10.03 8.17
N GLN A 146 -19.89 -10.30 8.13
CA GLN A 146 -20.96 -9.30 8.35
C GLN A 146 -22.26 -10.00 8.77
N PRO A 147 -23.17 -9.36 9.52
CA PRO A 147 -24.50 -9.93 9.76
C PRO A 147 -25.27 -10.17 8.46
N LEU A 148 -26.04 -11.26 8.39
CA LEU A 148 -26.92 -11.57 7.24
C LEU A 148 -27.91 -10.43 6.96
N GLY A 149 -28.41 -9.78 8.00
CA GLY A 149 -29.27 -8.60 7.90
C GLY A 149 -29.88 -8.21 9.25
N LYS A 150 -30.67 -7.13 9.29
CA LYS A 150 -31.30 -6.62 10.54
C LYS A 150 -32.26 -7.61 11.23
N LYS A 151 -32.70 -8.67 10.53
CA LYS A 151 -33.51 -9.78 11.06
C LYS A 151 -32.75 -11.10 11.17
N GLY A 152 -31.46 -11.13 10.81
CA GLY A 152 -30.65 -12.35 10.74
C GLY A 152 -30.26 -12.94 12.10
N GLY A 153 -30.54 -12.24 13.20
CA GLY A 153 -30.14 -12.67 14.54
C GLY A 153 -28.63 -12.92 14.62
N ASP A 154 -28.26 -14.09 15.14
CA ASP A 154 -26.87 -14.53 15.31
C ASP A 154 -26.28 -15.16 14.03
N ILE A 155 -26.76 -14.82 12.84
CA ILE A 155 -26.24 -15.35 11.56
C ILE A 155 -25.32 -14.33 10.88
N SER A 156 -24.07 -14.72 10.67
CA SER A 156 -23.02 -14.00 9.94
C SER A 156 -22.81 -14.64 8.56
N LEU A 157 -22.56 -13.80 7.55
CA LEU A 157 -22.08 -14.19 6.22
C LEU A 157 -20.55 -14.18 6.22
N ARG A 158 -19.93 -15.31 5.90
CA ARG A 158 -18.51 -15.42 5.54
C ARG A 158 -18.39 -15.21 4.03
N LEU A 159 -17.74 -14.12 3.62
CA LEU A 159 -17.60 -13.72 2.22
C LEU A 159 -16.13 -13.66 1.83
N GLU A 160 -15.74 -14.42 0.81
CA GLU A 160 -14.36 -14.48 0.29
C GLU A 160 -14.37 -14.30 -1.24
N GLN A 161 -13.34 -13.65 -1.78
CA GLN A 161 -13.14 -13.53 -3.24
C GLN A 161 -11.69 -13.84 -3.62
N GLU A 162 -11.48 -14.43 -4.81
CA GLU A 162 -10.14 -14.83 -5.26
C GLU A 162 -9.22 -13.62 -5.50
N LYS A 163 -9.79 -12.49 -5.97
CA LYS A 163 -9.07 -11.25 -6.26
C LYS A 163 -10.03 -10.06 -6.30
N VAL A 164 -9.50 -8.84 -6.15
CA VAL A 164 -10.23 -7.58 -6.43
C VAL A 164 -10.01 -7.12 -7.86
N PHE A 165 -8.80 -7.30 -8.38
CA PHE A 165 -8.36 -6.83 -9.69
C PHE A 165 -8.55 -7.93 -10.74
N VAL A 166 -9.24 -7.62 -11.85
CA VAL A 166 -9.53 -8.58 -12.93
C VAL A 166 -9.17 -7.94 -14.27
N VAL A 167 -8.33 -8.61 -15.06
CA VAL A 167 -7.73 -8.01 -16.26
C VAL A 167 -8.05 -8.83 -17.53
N GLY A 168 -8.74 -8.20 -18.49
CA GLY A 168 -9.10 -8.80 -19.78
C GLY A 168 -9.89 -10.09 -19.62
N GLU A 169 -9.44 -11.18 -20.24
CA GLU A 169 -10.10 -12.49 -20.19
C GLU A 169 -9.88 -13.26 -18.88
N GLU A 170 -9.42 -12.64 -17.79
CA GLU A 170 -9.41 -13.29 -16.48
C GLU A 170 -10.81 -13.61 -15.95
N SER A 171 -10.89 -14.72 -15.23
CA SER A 171 -12.01 -15.01 -14.32
C SER A 171 -11.62 -14.72 -12.87
N VAL A 172 -12.64 -14.51 -12.05
CA VAL A 172 -12.59 -14.43 -10.59
C VAL A 172 -13.58 -15.45 -10.02
N ARG A 173 -13.36 -15.87 -8.77
CA ARG A 173 -14.33 -16.67 -7.99
C ARG A 173 -14.75 -15.92 -6.74
N PHE A 174 -16.00 -16.16 -6.35
CA PHE A 174 -16.60 -15.63 -5.13
C PHE A 174 -17.20 -16.78 -4.33
N PHE A 175 -17.05 -16.71 -3.01
CA PHE A 175 -17.41 -17.75 -2.05
C PHE A 175 -18.30 -17.15 -0.96
N VAL A 176 -19.46 -17.76 -0.72
CA VAL A 176 -20.47 -17.32 0.23
C VAL A 176 -20.81 -18.48 1.16
N GLY A 177 -20.49 -18.35 2.44
CA GLY A 177 -20.93 -19.27 3.49
C GLY A 177 -21.70 -18.52 4.59
N CYS A 178 -22.44 -19.27 5.41
CA CYS A 178 -23.06 -18.74 6.62
C CYS A 178 -22.49 -19.41 7.86
N GLU A 179 -22.45 -18.67 8.96
CA GLU A 179 -21.88 -19.10 10.24
C GLU A 179 -22.62 -18.43 11.40
N ASN A 180 -22.56 -19.03 12.58
CA ASN A 180 -23.04 -18.38 13.79
C ASN A 180 -22.08 -17.27 14.22
N ALA A 181 -22.60 -16.06 14.45
CA ALA A 181 -21.83 -14.86 14.74
C ALA A 181 -21.03 -14.93 16.06
N HIS A 182 -21.44 -15.78 17.01
CA HIS A 182 -20.77 -15.94 18.31
C HIS A 182 -19.86 -17.16 18.38
N THR A 183 -20.26 -18.29 17.78
CA THR A 183 -19.50 -19.55 17.85
C THR A 183 -18.62 -19.83 16.64
N GLY A 184 -18.79 -19.09 15.53
CA GLY A 184 -18.09 -19.32 14.27
C GLY A 184 -18.44 -20.64 13.57
N GLN A 185 -19.41 -21.41 14.09
CA GLN A 185 -19.81 -22.69 13.50
C GLN A 185 -20.58 -22.46 12.19
N PRO A 186 -20.29 -23.23 11.11
CA PRO A 186 -21.04 -23.16 9.86
C PRO A 186 -22.55 -23.39 10.07
N LEU A 187 -23.36 -22.65 9.32
CA LEU A 187 -24.82 -22.74 9.31
C LEU A 187 -25.33 -22.97 7.88
N PRO A 188 -26.39 -23.78 7.68
CA PRO A 188 -26.95 -24.02 6.36
C PRO A 188 -27.63 -22.76 5.81
N CYS A 189 -27.25 -22.38 4.59
CA CYS A 189 -27.88 -21.33 3.80
C CYS A 189 -27.73 -21.59 2.29
N GLU A 190 -28.41 -20.79 1.49
CA GLU A 190 -28.55 -20.92 0.02
C GLU A 190 -28.44 -19.54 -0.64
N VAL A 191 -27.62 -19.42 -1.68
CA VAL A 191 -27.59 -18.23 -2.56
C VAL A 191 -28.63 -18.41 -3.66
N HIS A 192 -29.83 -17.88 -3.44
CA HIS A 192 -30.99 -18.13 -4.32
C HIS A 192 -31.11 -17.15 -5.50
N SER A 193 -30.26 -16.11 -5.55
CA SER A 193 -30.14 -15.20 -6.70
C SER A 193 -28.82 -14.44 -6.66
N ALA A 194 -28.22 -14.22 -7.84
CA ALA A 194 -27.08 -13.31 -8.00
C ALA A 194 -27.02 -12.70 -9.41
N THR A 195 -26.51 -11.47 -9.50
CA THR A 195 -26.30 -10.75 -10.76
C THR A 195 -25.01 -9.92 -10.73
N ALA A 196 -24.32 -9.87 -11.86
CA ALA A 196 -23.24 -8.91 -12.13
C ALA A 196 -23.79 -7.67 -12.85
N SER A 197 -23.36 -6.48 -12.43
CA SER A 197 -23.63 -5.21 -13.11
C SER A 197 -22.47 -4.23 -12.94
N GLU A 198 -22.58 -3.07 -13.58
CA GLU A 198 -21.80 -1.87 -13.18
C GLU A 198 -22.12 -1.51 -11.71
N ALA A 199 -21.14 -0.99 -10.97
CA ALA A 199 -21.35 -0.63 -9.56
C ALA A 199 -22.32 0.58 -9.42
N PRO A 200 -23.33 0.52 -8.53
CA PRO A 200 -24.47 1.44 -8.53
C PRO A 200 -24.17 2.86 -8.03
N TYR A 201 -22.95 3.15 -7.59
CA TYR A 201 -22.51 4.49 -7.19
C TYR A 201 -21.86 5.27 -8.35
N LEU A 202 -21.56 4.60 -9.48
CA LEU A 202 -21.05 5.27 -10.67
C LEU A 202 -22.18 6.11 -11.29
N GLU A 203 -21.89 7.36 -11.67
CA GLU A 203 -22.86 8.29 -12.31
C GLU A 203 -23.55 7.73 -13.56
N GLN A 204 -23.01 6.64 -14.09
CA GLN A 204 -23.26 6.09 -15.42
C GLN A 204 -23.66 4.60 -15.35
N ALA A 205 -23.98 4.09 -14.16
CA ALA A 205 -24.33 2.69 -13.91
C ALA A 205 -25.61 2.22 -14.63
N ALA A 206 -25.70 0.90 -14.86
CA ALA A 206 -26.81 0.22 -15.54
C ALA A 206 -27.04 0.65 -17.00
N ARG A 207 -25.99 1.08 -17.69
CA ARG A 207 -25.92 1.13 -19.16
C ARG A 207 -25.80 -0.27 -19.75
N LEU A 208 -25.08 -1.16 -19.07
CA LEU A 208 -24.99 -2.57 -19.40
C LEU A 208 -26.07 -3.35 -18.65
N GLY A 209 -26.71 -4.29 -19.35
CA GLY A 209 -27.71 -5.16 -18.76
C GLY A 209 -27.08 -6.06 -17.69
N ALA A 210 -27.77 -6.21 -16.54
CA ALA A 210 -27.30 -7.09 -15.47
C ALA A 210 -27.29 -8.55 -15.94
N VAL A 211 -26.20 -9.26 -15.63
CA VAL A 211 -25.95 -10.64 -16.07
C VAL A 211 -26.20 -11.58 -14.89
N PRO A 212 -27.08 -12.60 -14.99
CA PRO A 212 -27.28 -13.56 -13.91
C PRO A 212 -26.01 -14.40 -13.69
N LEU A 213 -25.71 -14.70 -12.42
CA LEU A 213 -24.65 -15.61 -12.02
C LEU A 213 -25.23 -16.75 -11.17
N GLU A 214 -24.82 -17.97 -11.46
CA GLU A 214 -25.23 -19.16 -10.71
C GLU A 214 -24.16 -19.47 -9.65
N PHE A 215 -24.57 -19.44 -8.38
CA PHE A 215 -23.78 -19.96 -7.27
C PHE A 215 -24.14 -21.43 -7.03
N ASN A 216 -23.18 -22.26 -6.62
CA ASN A 216 -23.38 -23.68 -6.37
C ASN A 216 -22.48 -24.23 -5.26
N ASP A 217 -22.94 -25.30 -4.62
CA ASP A 217 -22.22 -26.12 -3.62
C ASP A 217 -22.32 -27.59 -4.08
N SER A 218 -21.52 -27.94 -5.10
CA SER A 218 -21.66 -29.22 -5.84
C SER A 218 -20.35 -29.84 -6.34
N GLY A 219 -19.20 -29.28 -5.95
CA GLY A 219 -17.86 -29.67 -6.40
C GLY A 219 -17.61 -29.31 -7.87
N ARG A 220 -18.24 -28.23 -8.37
CA ARG A 220 -18.22 -27.83 -9.80
C ARG A 220 -18.06 -26.33 -9.99
N LEU A 221 -17.66 -25.94 -11.20
CA LEU A 221 -17.57 -24.54 -11.67
C LEU A 221 -16.69 -23.61 -10.78
N GLY A 222 -15.73 -24.18 -10.05
CA GLY A 222 -14.78 -23.44 -9.21
C GLY A 222 -14.88 -23.74 -7.71
N ASP A 223 -15.98 -24.37 -7.29
CA ASP A 223 -16.15 -25.03 -5.99
C ASP A 223 -15.15 -26.20 -5.86
N LYS A 224 -14.71 -26.46 -4.63
CA LYS A 224 -13.73 -27.50 -4.27
C LYS A 224 -14.36 -28.72 -3.59
N VAL A 225 -15.44 -28.56 -2.82
CA VAL A 225 -15.97 -29.62 -1.92
C VAL A 225 -17.49 -29.57 -1.89
N ALA A 226 -18.12 -30.52 -2.56
CA ALA A 226 -19.58 -30.59 -2.67
C ALA A 226 -20.27 -30.81 -1.30
N GLY A 227 -21.18 -29.91 -0.95
CA GLY A 227 -21.98 -29.97 0.28
C GLY A 227 -21.27 -29.43 1.52
N ASP A 228 -20.27 -28.56 1.39
CA ASP A 228 -19.55 -27.97 2.53
C ASP A 228 -20.20 -26.68 3.08
N GLY A 229 -21.20 -26.15 2.38
CA GLY A 229 -21.91 -24.90 2.72
C GLY A 229 -21.29 -23.64 2.11
N THR A 230 -20.21 -23.74 1.33
CA THR A 230 -19.52 -22.62 0.66
C THR A 230 -20.00 -22.46 -0.79
N TRP A 231 -21.11 -21.75 -0.96
CA TRP A 231 -21.66 -21.45 -2.27
C TRP A 231 -20.65 -20.67 -3.12
N THR A 232 -20.28 -21.23 -4.26
CA THR A 232 -19.24 -20.70 -5.14
C THR A 232 -19.80 -20.36 -6.52
N THR A 233 -19.35 -19.24 -7.09
CA THR A 233 -19.53 -18.92 -8.51
C THR A 233 -18.22 -18.48 -9.14
N SER A 234 -18.15 -18.46 -10.49
CA SER A 234 -17.07 -17.83 -11.23
C SER A 234 -17.60 -16.84 -12.26
N PHE A 235 -16.93 -15.71 -12.39
CA PHE A 235 -17.30 -14.59 -13.26
C PHE A 235 -16.11 -14.21 -14.14
N GLN A 236 -16.33 -14.10 -15.45
CA GLN A 236 -15.35 -13.72 -16.47
C GLN A 236 -15.88 -12.50 -17.24
N PRO A 237 -15.69 -11.26 -16.73
CA PRO A 237 -16.44 -10.09 -17.18
C PRO A 237 -16.38 -9.85 -18.68
N PHE A 238 -15.19 -9.98 -19.28
CA PHE A 238 -14.96 -9.80 -20.72
C PHE A 238 -15.86 -10.70 -21.58
N ARG A 239 -16.00 -11.98 -21.22
CA ARG A 239 -16.84 -12.92 -22.00
C ARG A 239 -18.32 -12.84 -21.62
N GLN A 240 -18.65 -12.24 -20.48
CA GLN A 240 -20.00 -12.07 -19.96
C GLN A 240 -20.51 -10.62 -20.12
N GLY A 241 -20.28 -10.02 -21.29
CA GLY A 241 -20.92 -8.75 -21.68
C GLY A 241 -20.19 -7.46 -21.30
N PHE A 242 -19.16 -7.51 -20.44
CA PHE A 242 -18.47 -6.31 -19.94
C PHE A 242 -17.21 -5.93 -20.75
N ALA A 243 -16.94 -6.55 -21.90
CA ALA A 243 -15.72 -6.33 -22.71
C ALA A 243 -15.40 -4.87 -23.10
N LEU A 244 -16.37 -3.95 -23.03
CA LEU A 244 -16.21 -2.53 -23.35
C LEU A 244 -16.26 -1.62 -22.11
N PHE A 245 -16.36 -2.17 -20.91
CA PHE A 245 -16.43 -1.45 -19.65
C PHE A 245 -15.08 -1.49 -18.92
N GLU A 246 -14.62 -0.34 -18.42
CA GLU A 246 -13.49 -0.17 -17.52
C GLU A 246 -13.99 0.56 -16.27
N GLY A 247 -13.76 0.01 -15.08
CA GLY A 247 -14.36 0.54 -13.85
C GLY A 247 -14.68 -0.56 -12.83
N THR A 248 -15.48 -0.22 -11.82
CA THR A 248 -15.93 -1.19 -10.81
C THR A 248 -17.18 -1.95 -11.26
N LEU A 249 -17.11 -3.28 -11.22
CA LEU A 249 -18.24 -4.18 -11.40
C LEU A 249 -18.68 -4.74 -10.05
N ARG A 250 -20.00 -4.83 -9.85
CA ARG A 250 -20.62 -5.36 -8.65
C ARG A 250 -21.31 -6.68 -8.96
N VAL A 251 -20.99 -7.73 -8.20
CA VAL A 251 -21.74 -8.99 -8.13
C VAL A 251 -22.65 -8.92 -6.91
N GLY A 252 -23.90 -8.52 -7.09
CA GLY A 252 -24.92 -8.53 -6.05
C GLY A 252 -25.56 -9.91 -5.89
N PHE A 253 -25.91 -10.31 -4.67
CA PHE A 253 -26.53 -11.60 -4.40
C PHE A 253 -27.44 -11.58 -3.16
N SER A 254 -28.40 -12.50 -3.11
CA SER A 254 -29.33 -12.68 -1.99
C SER A 254 -29.22 -14.09 -1.42
N VAL A 255 -29.25 -14.19 -0.09
CA VAL A 255 -29.02 -15.42 0.68
C VAL A 255 -30.24 -15.71 1.54
N ARG A 256 -30.64 -16.98 1.62
CA ARG A 256 -31.63 -17.50 2.58
C ARG A 256 -30.94 -18.48 3.52
N ALA A 257 -31.12 -18.32 4.82
CA ALA A 257 -30.56 -19.17 5.86
C ALA A 257 -31.66 -19.82 6.72
N ALA A 258 -31.25 -20.65 7.67
CA ALA A 258 -32.13 -21.31 8.64
C ALA A 258 -33.17 -20.35 9.26
N GLY A 259 -34.40 -20.85 9.48
CA GLY A 259 -35.50 -20.06 10.03
C GLY A 259 -36.13 -19.05 9.05
N ASN A 260 -35.88 -19.18 7.75
CA ASN A 260 -36.27 -18.22 6.70
C ASN A 260 -35.68 -16.81 6.93
N ALA A 261 -34.50 -16.74 7.56
CA ALA A 261 -33.73 -15.50 7.62
C ALA A 261 -33.20 -15.19 6.21
N GLU A 262 -33.51 -14.00 5.69
CA GLU A 262 -33.06 -13.56 4.37
C GLU A 262 -32.20 -12.29 4.48
N GLY A 263 -31.24 -12.17 3.57
CA GLY A 263 -30.30 -11.07 3.50
C GLY A 263 -29.71 -10.91 2.10
N SER A 264 -29.02 -9.81 1.86
CA SER A 264 -28.35 -9.55 0.59
C SER A 264 -27.02 -8.85 0.79
N SER A 265 -26.10 -9.07 -0.13
CA SER A 265 -24.81 -8.38 -0.17
C SER A 265 -24.25 -8.38 -1.58
N PHE A 266 -22.96 -8.07 -1.70
CA PHE A 266 -22.27 -7.96 -2.97
C PHE A 266 -20.77 -8.25 -2.84
N PHE A 267 -20.13 -8.51 -3.97
CA PHE A 267 -18.69 -8.35 -4.14
C PHE A 267 -18.44 -7.24 -5.17
N ASP A 268 -17.40 -6.45 -4.96
CA ASP A 268 -16.91 -5.50 -5.96
C ASP A 268 -15.57 -5.98 -6.50
N ILE A 269 -15.37 -5.79 -7.81
CA ILE A 269 -14.10 -6.00 -8.50
C ILE A 269 -13.78 -4.79 -9.36
N GLN A 270 -12.51 -4.44 -9.48
CA GLN A 270 -12.05 -3.43 -10.44
C GLN A 270 -11.60 -4.14 -11.71
N PHE A 271 -12.25 -3.80 -12.83
CA PHE A 271 -12.07 -4.47 -14.11
C PHE A 271 -11.37 -3.56 -15.13
N THR A 272 -10.30 -4.08 -15.74
CA THR A 272 -9.61 -3.44 -16.88
C THR A 272 -9.74 -4.34 -18.11
N PRO A 273 -10.54 -3.98 -19.13
CA PRO A 273 -10.88 -4.87 -20.24
C PRO A 273 -9.73 -5.10 -21.23
N ALA A 274 -8.81 -4.13 -21.35
CA ALA A 274 -7.79 -4.10 -22.39
C ALA A 274 -6.44 -3.63 -21.79
N PRO A 275 -5.69 -4.51 -21.08
CA PRO A 275 -4.52 -4.15 -20.27
C PRO A 275 -3.51 -3.23 -20.96
N PRO A 276 -2.93 -2.24 -20.26
CA PRO A 276 -2.05 -1.23 -20.85
C PRO A 276 -0.70 -1.81 -21.27
N ALA A 277 -0.28 -2.91 -20.65
CA ALA A 277 0.86 -3.74 -21.00
C ALA A 277 0.58 -5.21 -20.64
N THR A 278 1.34 -6.14 -21.22
CA THR A 278 1.24 -7.58 -20.94
C THR A 278 2.62 -8.17 -20.69
N PHE A 279 2.81 -8.86 -19.57
CA PHE A 279 4.07 -9.58 -19.32
C PHE A 279 4.29 -10.71 -20.32
N THR A 280 5.54 -10.92 -20.71
CA THR A 280 5.95 -11.98 -21.65
C THR A 280 6.16 -13.35 -20.99
N GLY A 281 6.12 -13.41 -19.65
CA GLY A 281 6.49 -14.59 -18.87
C GLY A 281 7.98 -14.92 -18.88
N LYS A 282 8.82 -14.10 -19.54
CA LYS A 282 10.28 -14.26 -19.56
C LYS A 282 10.92 -13.31 -18.56
N VAL A 283 11.82 -13.85 -17.74
CA VAL A 283 12.73 -13.08 -16.90
C VAL A 283 14.16 -13.42 -17.32
N ARG A 284 15.04 -12.43 -17.33
CA ARG A 284 16.50 -12.64 -17.34
C ARG A 284 17.10 -12.04 -16.08
N GLU A 285 18.24 -12.57 -15.65
CA GLU A 285 18.93 -12.10 -14.46
C GLU A 285 20.40 -11.79 -14.75
N VAL A 286 20.97 -10.93 -13.91
CA VAL A 286 22.39 -10.56 -13.95
C VAL A 286 22.77 -9.90 -12.62
N VAL A 287 24.01 -10.09 -12.16
CA VAL A 287 24.56 -9.34 -11.03
C VAL A 287 25.26 -8.10 -11.56
N GLU A 288 24.72 -6.92 -11.25
CA GLU A 288 25.22 -5.62 -11.70
C GLU A 288 25.37 -4.66 -10.52
N GLN A 289 26.53 -4.00 -10.42
CA GLN A 289 26.83 -3.04 -9.35
C GLN A 289 26.63 -3.65 -7.94
N GLY A 290 27.06 -4.90 -7.76
CA GLY A 290 26.94 -5.63 -6.50
C GLY A 290 25.50 -5.95 -6.07
N SER A 291 24.51 -5.88 -6.98
CA SER A 291 23.10 -6.21 -6.70
C SER A 291 22.56 -7.18 -7.75
N LEU A 292 21.62 -8.06 -7.37
CA LEU A 292 20.95 -8.94 -8.34
C LEU A 292 19.85 -8.16 -9.05
N ARG A 293 19.90 -8.11 -10.39
CA ARG A 293 18.88 -7.45 -11.22
C ARG A 293 18.05 -8.51 -11.93
N LEU A 294 16.73 -8.40 -11.83
CA LEU A 294 15.75 -9.31 -12.42
C LEU A 294 14.90 -8.51 -13.42
N TYR A 295 15.10 -8.78 -14.71
CA TYR A 295 14.47 -8.06 -15.82
C TYR A 295 13.29 -8.88 -16.34
N ALA A 296 12.08 -8.51 -15.94
CA ALA A 296 10.85 -9.12 -16.43
C ALA A 296 10.42 -8.50 -17.76
N GLY A 297 10.41 -9.28 -18.83
CA GLY A 297 10.05 -8.80 -20.18
C GLY A 297 8.58 -8.42 -20.28
N LEU A 298 8.29 -7.22 -20.78
CA LEU A 298 6.96 -6.61 -20.83
C LEU A 298 6.66 -6.09 -22.24
N GLN A 299 5.48 -6.40 -22.78
CA GLN A 299 4.97 -5.82 -24.01
C GLN A 299 4.04 -4.65 -23.66
N VAL A 300 4.54 -3.42 -23.76
CA VAL A 300 3.80 -2.19 -23.49
C VAL A 300 2.93 -1.82 -24.69
N ARG A 301 1.65 -1.50 -24.45
CA ARG A 301 0.69 -0.99 -25.46
C ARG A 301 0.44 0.51 -25.29
N LYS A 302 0.23 0.96 -24.05
CA LYS A 302 0.06 2.38 -23.68
C LYS A 302 1.36 2.87 -23.00
N PRO A 303 2.02 3.92 -23.52
CA PRO A 303 3.17 4.50 -22.83
C PRO A 303 2.72 5.28 -21.59
N GLY A 304 3.61 5.43 -20.60
CA GLY A 304 3.36 6.22 -19.38
C GLY A 304 4.08 5.65 -18.16
N ARG A 305 3.71 6.15 -16.97
CA ARG A 305 4.33 5.76 -15.69
C ARG A 305 3.75 4.45 -15.16
N TYR A 306 4.57 3.41 -15.11
CA TYR A 306 4.18 2.11 -14.59
C TYR A 306 4.69 1.93 -13.16
N VAL A 307 3.81 1.44 -12.30
CA VAL A 307 4.16 0.97 -10.96
C VAL A 307 4.02 -0.55 -10.96
N PHE A 308 5.10 -1.26 -10.65
CA PHE A 308 5.12 -2.72 -10.51
C PHE A 308 5.77 -3.12 -9.19
N ALA A 309 5.28 -4.22 -8.62
CA ALA A 309 5.78 -4.83 -7.39
C ALA A 309 6.02 -6.33 -7.61
N ALA A 310 6.98 -6.89 -6.87
CA ALA A 310 7.25 -8.32 -6.83
C ALA A 310 7.77 -8.74 -5.44
N ARG A 311 7.61 -10.02 -5.09
CA ARG A 311 8.27 -10.61 -3.92
C ARG A 311 9.42 -11.51 -4.34
N VAL A 312 10.44 -11.61 -3.49
CA VAL A 312 11.46 -12.66 -3.57
C VAL A 312 11.39 -13.50 -2.31
N ASP A 313 11.41 -14.83 -2.47
CA ASP A 313 11.66 -15.81 -1.41
C ASP A 313 13.03 -16.48 -1.63
N ASP A 314 13.52 -17.20 -0.63
CA ASP A 314 14.66 -18.13 -0.73
C ASP A 314 14.27 -19.53 -1.30
N GLU A 315 15.23 -20.48 -1.32
CA GLU A 315 14.94 -21.86 -1.76
C GLU A 315 13.93 -22.58 -0.84
N ALA A 316 13.94 -22.31 0.47
CA ALA A 316 12.97 -22.89 1.40
C ALA A 316 11.55 -22.29 1.25
N GLY A 317 11.42 -21.17 0.55
CA GLY A 317 10.17 -20.41 0.44
C GLY A 317 9.94 -19.45 1.60
N VAL A 318 10.99 -19.10 2.35
CA VAL A 318 10.96 -18.01 3.33
C VAL A 318 10.96 -16.68 2.56
N PRO A 319 9.97 -15.81 2.78
CA PRO A 319 9.95 -14.49 2.15
C PRO A 319 11.18 -13.68 2.56
N LEU A 320 11.84 -13.06 1.58
CA LEU A 320 13.11 -12.36 1.73
C LEU A 320 12.97 -10.85 1.50
N ALA A 321 12.39 -10.45 0.36
CA ALA A 321 12.38 -9.05 -0.09
C ALA A 321 11.09 -8.66 -0.80
N TYR A 322 10.75 -7.38 -0.69
CA TYR A 322 9.74 -6.68 -1.48
C TYR A 322 10.46 -5.74 -2.46
N LEU A 323 10.19 -5.90 -3.76
CA LEU A 323 10.86 -5.17 -4.83
C LEU A 323 9.84 -4.31 -5.60
N ASP A 324 10.06 -3.00 -5.64
CA ASP A 324 9.22 -2.03 -6.34
C ASP A 324 9.92 -1.50 -7.62
N PHE A 325 9.11 -1.00 -8.55
CA PHE A 325 9.52 -0.31 -9.77
C PHE A 325 8.54 0.83 -10.08
N ASN A 326 9.04 2.04 -10.34
CA ASN A 326 8.22 3.23 -10.65
C ASN A 326 8.92 4.12 -11.70
N GLU A 327 8.92 3.68 -12.95
CA GLU A 327 9.55 4.38 -14.08
C GLU A 327 8.54 4.60 -15.22
N GLU A 328 8.87 5.50 -16.15
CA GLU A 328 8.10 5.72 -17.36
C GLU A 328 8.55 4.79 -18.49
N LEU A 329 7.60 4.06 -19.07
CA LEU A 329 7.85 3.11 -20.15
C LEU A 329 7.19 3.57 -21.45
N GLU A 330 7.97 3.57 -22.53
CA GLU A 330 7.48 3.74 -23.89
C GLU A 330 6.76 2.48 -24.40
N ALA A 331 5.92 2.63 -25.43
CA ALA A 331 5.27 1.50 -26.10
C ALA A 331 6.27 0.59 -26.85
N GLY A 332 5.97 -0.70 -26.91
CA GLY A 332 6.83 -1.72 -27.50
C GLY A 332 7.33 -2.76 -26.48
N ALA A 333 8.29 -3.58 -26.89
CA ALA A 333 8.97 -4.50 -25.98
C ALA A 333 9.90 -3.73 -25.04
N ARG A 334 9.71 -3.89 -23.73
CA ARG A 334 10.49 -3.26 -22.64
C ARG A 334 10.79 -4.32 -21.56
N GLU A 335 11.56 -3.95 -20.56
CA GLU A 335 11.85 -4.80 -19.39
C GLU A 335 11.57 -4.01 -18.11
N VAL A 336 10.98 -4.67 -17.12
CA VAL A 336 10.80 -4.15 -15.76
C VAL A 336 11.98 -4.63 -14.92
N ARG A 337 12.76 -3.70 -14.36
CA ARG A 337 14.03 -3.96 -13.65
C ARG A 337 13.81 -4.03 -12.15
N PHE A 338 13.39 -5.19 -11.64
CA PHE A 338 13.42 -5.44 -10.20
C PHE A 338 14.87 -5.58 -9.74
N SER A 339 15.18 -5.06 -8.55
CA SER A 339 16.57 -4.87 -8.10
C SER A 339 16.73 -5.33 -6.66
N LEU A 340 17.24 -6.54 -6.44
CA LEU A 340 17.53 -7.05 -5.09
C LEU A 340 18.92 -6.56 -4.65
N PHE A 341 18.93 -5.62 -3.70
CA PHE A 341 20.13 -4.90 -3.28
C PHE A 341 21.12 -5.79 -2.53
N GLY A 342 22.42 -5.61 -2.80
CA GLY A 342 23.47 -6.50 -2.31
C GLY A 342 23.55 -6.65 -0.79
N LEU A 343 23.43 -5.54 -0.05
CA LEU A 343 23.48 -5.58 1.42
C LEU A 343 22.33 -6.38 2.02
N LEU A 344 21.15 -6.39 1.38
CA LEU A 344 20.01 -7.18 1.84
C LEU A 344 20.30 -8.69 1.77
N LEU A 345 21.09 -9.12 0.78
CA LEU A 345 21.55 -10.52 0.68
C LEU A 345 22.60 -10.85 1.76
N HIS A 346 23.52 -9.94 2.07
CA HIS A 346 24.51 -10.11 3.15
C HIS A 346 23.89 -10.10 4.55
N ASP A 347 22.89 -9.26 4.79
CA ASP A 347 22.20 -9.14 6.08
C ASP A 347 21.25 -10.32 6.35
N LYS A 348 20.55 -10.81 5.31
CA LYS A 348 19.57 -11.91 5.43
C LYS A 348 20.15 -13.30 5.24
N LYS A 349 21.19 -13.44 4.42
CA LYS A 349 21.89 -14.71 4.09
C LYS A 349 20.92 -15.81 3.63
N PRO A 350 20.10 -15.56 2.60
CA PRO A 350 19.12 -16.53 2.10
C PRO A 350 19.78 -17.72 1.41
N ASP A 351 19.12 -18.87 1.47
CA ASP A 351 19.50 -20.04 0.67
C ASP A 351 19.13 -19.84 -0.80
N PHE A 352 20.10 -20.04 -1.69
CA PHE A 352 19.92 -19.99 -3.15
C PHE A 352 19.56 -21.38 -3.69
N PRO A 353 18.76 -21.48 -4.78
CA PRO A 353 18.29 -20.39 -5.64
C PRO A 353 17.05 -19.64 -5.12
N LEU A 354 17.05 -18.32 -5.31
CA LEU A 354 15.95 -17.45 -4.92
C LEU A 354 14.77 -17.56 -5.90
N ARG A 355 13.57 -17.17 -5.46
CA ARG A 355 12.35 -17.25 -6.27
C ARG A 355 11.64 -15.90 -6.35
N LEU A 356 11.58 -15.33 -7.56
CA LEU A 356 10.75 -14.18 -7.87
C LEU A 356 9.30 -14.65 -8.05
N ARG A 357 8.36 -14.06 -7.31
CA ARG A 357 6.93 -14.41 -7.39
C ARG A 357 6.00 -13.21 -7.33
N ASP A 358 4.74 -13.46 -7.71
CA ASP A 358 3.61 -12.55 -7.54
C ASP A 358 3.90 -11.14 -8.08
N VAL A 359 4.27 -11.08 -9.37
CA VAL A 359 4.61 -9.83 -10.05
C VAL A 359 3.31 -9.14 -10.49
N GLU A 360 2.97 -8.03 -9.84
CA GLU A 360 1.73 -7.28 -10.04
C GLU A 360 2.00 -5.80 -10.35
N GLY A 361 1.02 -5.08 -10.92
CA GLY A 361 1.17 -3.64 -11.16
C GLY A 361 0.17 -3.03 -12.14
N PHE A 362 0.41 -1.76 -12.46
CA PHE A 362 -0.52 -0.92 -13.21
C PHE A 362 0.18 0.25 -13.92
N LEU A 363 -0.48 0.77 -14.96
CA LEU A 363 -0.21 2.10 -15.52
C LEU A 363 -0.94 3.14 -14.66
N LEU A 364 -0.22 4.12 -14.12
CA LEU A 364 -0.82 5.25 -13.40
C LEU A 364 -1.50 6.21 -14.40
N ARG A 365 -2.72 6.64 -14.10
CA ARG A 365 -3.45 7.65 -14.87
C ARG A 365 -3.41 8.98 -14.13
N GLU A 366 -2.98 10.05 -14.80
CA GLU A 366 -3.06 11.41 -14.24
C GLU A 366 -4.51 11.87 -13.96
N ARG A 367 -5.50 11.31 -14.67
CA ARG A 367 -6.90 11.76 -14.64
C ARG A 367 -7.92 10.65 -14.85
N GLY A 368 -9.07 10.84 -14.20
CA GLY A 368 -10.25 9.99 -14.26
C GLY A 368 -10.27 8.88 -13.21
N ASP A 369 -11.40 8.18 -13.16
CA ASP A 369 -11.59 6.98 -12.35
C ASP A 369 -11.68 5.75 -13.28
N PRO A 370 -11.02 4.61 -12.98
CA PRO A 370 -9.97 4.47 -11.97
C PRO A 370 -8.75 5.37 -12.24
N ASP A 371 -7.98 5.62 -11.18
CA ASP A 371 -6.67 6.29 -11.22
C ASP A 371 -5.56 5.44 -11.85
N ARG A 372 -5.88 4.20 -12.29
CA ARG A 372 -4.92 3.23 -12.82
C ARG A 372 -5.54 2.25 -13.79
N GLU A 373 -4.76 1.80 -14.77
CA GLU A 373 -5.10 0.66 -15.62
C GLU A 373 -4.29 -0.58 -15.21
N LEU A 374 -4.96 -1.68 -14.93
CA LEU A 374 -4.36 -2.86 -14.33
C LEU A 374 -3.62 -3.72 -15.36
N VAL A 375 -2.40 -4.14 -15.04
CA VAL A 375 -1.67 -5.18 -15.79
C VAL A 375 -1.98 -6.53 -15.14
N LYS A 376 -2.14 -7.58 -15.96
CA LYS A 376 -2.43 -8.92 -15.43
C LYS A 376 -1.23 -9.44 -14.61
N THR A 377 -1.47 -9.71 -13.32
CA THR A 377 -0.49 -10.27 -12.38
C THR A 377 0.04 -11.63 -12.84
N LEU A 378 1.35 -11.84 -12.68
CA LEU A 378 1.99 -13.15 -12.73
C LEU A 378 2.02 -13.74 -11.32
N ALA A 379 0.95 -14.46 -10.95
CA ALA A 379 0.81 -15.07 -9.62
C ALA A 379 1.63 -16.36 -9.49
N GLY A 380 2.14 -16.63 -8.29
CA GLY A 380 3.07 -17.73 -8.03
C GLY A 380 4.49 -17.45 -8.51
N VAL A 381 5.35 -18.47 -8.50
CA VAL A 381 6.76 -18.34 -8.91
C VAL A 381 6.86 -18.04 -10.40
N VAL A 382 7.47 -16.91 -10.73
CA VAL A 382 7.68 -16.40 -12.08
C VAL A 382 9.06 -16.77 -12.60
N HIS A 383 10.07 -16.77 -11.73
CA HIS A 383 11.46 -17.06 -12.06
C HIS A 383 12.20 -17.63 -10.84
N THR A 384 13.11 -18.56 -11.08
CA THR A 384 14.02 -19.12 -10.08
C THR A 384 15.45 -18.81 -10.52
N THR A 385 16.27 -18.29 -9.61
CA THR A 385 17.61 -17.79 -9.97
C THR A 385 18.62 -18.92 -10.18
N GLY A 386 19.80 -18.59 -10.71
CA GLY A 386 21.01 -19.36 -10.46
C GLY A 386 21.47 -19.25 -9.00
N GLU A 387 22.45 -20.08 -8.63
CA GLU A 387 23.18 -19.97 -7.37
C GLU A 387 24.24 -18.87 -7.44
N TYR A 388 24.32 -18.04 -6.41
CA TYR A 388 25.30 -16.94 -6.33
C TYR A 388 25.98 -16.90 -4.96
N PRO A 389 27.33 -16.97 -4.88
CA PRO A 389 28.06 -16.76 -3.63
C PRO A 389 27.97 -15.28 -3.21
N LEU A 390 27.83 -15.03 -1.90
CA LEU A 390 27.51 -13.71 -1.36
C LEU A 390 28.58 -12.65 -1.69
N GLU A 391 29.83 -13.06 -1.91
CA GLU A 391 30.96 -12.21 -2.30
C GLU A 391 30.80 -11.54 -3.68
N ARG A 392 29.78 -11.91 -4.47
CA ARG A 392 29.40 -11.18 -5.69
C ARG A 392 28.55 -9.94 -5.43
N PHE A 393 28.04 -9.77 -4.22
CA PHE A 393 27.15 -8.68 -3.84
C PHE A 393 27.88 -7.66 -2.96
N ALA A 394 27.53 -6.38 -3.09
CA ALA A 394 28.10 -5.31 -2.29
C ALA A 394 27.55 -5.36 -0.85
N SER A 395 28.43 -5.16 0.13
CA SER A 395 28.09 -5.12 1.57
C SER A 395 27.96 -3.70 2.12
N ASP A 396 27.90 -2.69 1.25
CA ASP A 396 27.83 -1.28 1.61
C ASP A 396 26.37 -0.81 1.79
N GLU A 397 26.14 0.12 2.72
CA GLU A 397 24.83 0.78 2.85
C GLU A 397 24.49 1.56 1.57
N TRP A 398 23.19 1.69 1.27
CA TRP A 398 22.75 2.51 0.14
C TRP A 398 23.18 3.98 0.31
N THR A 399 23.54 4.64 -0.79
CA THR A 399 23.98 6.04 -0.82
C THR A 399 23.27 6.83 -1.91
N SER A 400 22.95 8.08 -1.60
CA SER A 400 22.41 9.09 -2.52
C SER A 400 22.75 10.48 -1.98
N GLU A 401 22.73 11.50 -2.83
CA GLU A 401 22.96 12.90 -2.43
C GLU A 401 21.97 13.33 -1.32
N GLU A 402 20.70 12.95 -1.48
CA GLU A 402 19.66 13.21 -0.50
C GLU A 402 19.89 12.49 0.83
N ARG A 403 20.29 11.21 0.80
CA ARG A 403 20.62 10.47 2.03
C ARG A 403 21.78 11.13 2.78
N GLN A 404 22.84 11.50 2.06
CA GLN A 404 24.00 12.15 2.66
C GLN A 404 23.62 13.51 3.27
N ARG A 405 22.86 14.35 2.55
CA ARG A 405 22.38 15.64 3.04
C ARG A 405 21.64 15.52 4.38
N TYR A 406 20.74 14.55 4.52
CA TYR A 406 19.98 14.35 5.76
C TYR A 406 20.82 13.72 6.89
N LEU A 407 21.75 12.80 6.57
CA LEU A 407 22.71 12.30 7.56
C LEU A 407 23.61 13.44 8.09
N ASP A 408 24.08 14.33 7.22
CA ASP A 408 24.88 15.50 7.59
C ASP A 408 24.05 16.55 8.37
N GLU A 409 22.73 16.60 8.18
CA GLU A 409 21.80 17.44 8.95
C GLU A 409 21.57 16.90 10.36
N PHE A 410 21.10 15.67 10.51
CA PHE A 410 20.86 15.09 11.84
C PHE A 410 22.16 14.86 12.63
N SER A 411 23.31 14.70 11.97
CA SER A 411 24.62 14.69 12.65
C SER A 411 25.02 16.06 13.21
N ARG A 412 24.61 17.16 12.57
CA ARG A 412 24.80 18.53 13.11
C ARG A 412 23.89 18.77 14.31
N ASP A 413 22.63 18.35 14.25
CA ASP A 413 21.69 18.45 15.40
C ASP A 413 22.24 17.75 16.65
N VAL A 414 22.81 16.54 16.47
CA VAL A 414 23.45 15.78 17.55
C VAL A 414 24.68 16.50 18.09
N ALA A 415 25.51 17.08 17.22
CA ALA A 415 26.71 17.82 17.61
C ALA A 415 26.39 19.12 18.36
N GLU A 416 25.40 19.90 17.91
CA GLU A 416 24.95 21.13 18.57
C GLU A 416 24.37 20.83 19.97
N ALA A 417 23.48 19.84 20.07
CA ALA A 417 22.88 19.46 21.34
C ALA A 417 23.89 18.87 22.34
N GLN A 418 24.92 18.16 21.87
CA GLN A 418 26.04 17.70 22.71
C GLN A 418 26.90 18.88 23.19
N ALA A 419 27.31 19.78 22.28
CA ALA A 419 28.14 20.93 22.62
C ALA A 419 27.50 21.83 23.68
N HIS A 420 26.18 22.04 23.62
CA HIS A 420 25.47 22.80 24.65
C HIS A 420 25.41 22.10 26.02
N LEU A 421 25.39 20.76 26.07
CA LEU A 421 25.52 20.04 27.35
C LEU A 421 26.95 20.12 27.90
N ASP A 422 27.96 20.01 27.03
CA ASP A 422 29.36 20.11 27.41
C ASP A 422 29.69 21.52 27.94
N GLU A 423 29.13 22.57 27.33
CA GLU A 423 29.16 23.94 27.86
C GLU A 423 28.51 24.07 29.25
N LEU A 424 27.38 23.39 29.48
CA LEU A 424 26.67 23.43 30.77
C LEU A 424 27.39 22.62 31.87
N ALA A 425 28.15 21.58 31.48
CA ALA A 425 29.04 20.85 32.37
C ALA A 425 30.31 21.64 32.70
N GLY A 426 30.92 22.29 31.71
CA GLY A 426 32.13 23.12 31.87
C GLY A 426 31.91 24.42 32.67
N LYS A 427 30.66 24.80 32.95
CA LYS A 427 30.26 25.95 33.79
C LYS A 427 29.88 25.54 35.22
N GLY A 428 30.34 24.38 35.70
CA GLY A 428 30.21 23.94 37.09
C GLY A 428 31.00 24.82 38.08
N PRO A 429 30.62 24.85 39.37
CA PRO A 429 31.38 25.55 40.40
C PRO A 429 32.73 24.85 40.71
N PRO A 430 33.74 25.59 41.22
CA PRO A 430 35.03 25.06 41.64
C PRO A 430 35.00 24.33 43.00
#